data_AF-A0A4Q6ADQ2-F1
#
_entry.id   AF-A0A4Q6ADQ2-F1
#
_cell.length_a   1.000
_cell.length_b   1.000
_cell.length_c   1.000
_cell.angle_alpha   90.00
_cell.angle_beta   90.00
_cell.angle_gamma   90.00
#
_symmetry.space_group_name_H-M   'P 1'
#
loop_
_entity.id
_entity.type
_entity.pdbx_description
1 polymer ?
#
loop_
_entity_poly.entity_id
_entity_poly.type
_entity_poly.pdbx_seq_one_letter_code
_entity_poly.pdbx_strand_id
1 'polypeptide(L)'
;RTLLLTSFVNTAGATVSLLGGDNIRSFKYLPDPGAVGASHGNDIPEIRFADILLAHAEALNELNGPSQAAIDLINRVRTRAGVSILALVDFPSKDLLRDHILKERGWEFFSEGHRRLDLLRMNKFISNAVARGKNAKPHHVLFPIPQEVMDSDPLLEQNAGY
;
A
#
# COMPACT_ATOMS: atom_id res chain seq x y z
N ARG A 1 0.67 19.58 6.25
CA ARG A 1 0.36 19.24 4.83
C ARG A 1 -0.87 18.34 4.82
N THR A 2 -1.90 18.66 4.05
CA THR A 2 -3.08 17.80 3.89
C THR A 2 -2.79 16.75 2.82
N LEU A 3 -2.75 15.47 3.20
CA LEU A 3 -2.45 14.35 2.29
C LEU A 3 -3.70 13.69 1.70
N LEU A 4 -4.87 14.04 2.21
CA LEU A 4 -6.17 13.54 1.77
C LEU A 4 -7.06 14.72 1.41
N LEU A 5 -7.50 14.78 0.15
CA LEU A 5 -8.49 15.74 -0.27
C LEU A 5 -9.86 15.24 0.18
N THR A 6 -10.46 15.96 1.13
CA THR A 6 -11.77 15.66 1.72
C THR A 6 -12.87 16.60 1.24
N SER A 7 -12.52 17.68 0.55
CA SER A 7 -13.45 18.60 -0.13
C SER A 7 -12.71 19.41 -1.20
N PHE A 8 -13.45 19.95 -2.17
CA PHE A 8 -12.94 20.93 -3.15
C PHE A 8 -14.02 21.95 -3.51
N VAL A 9 -13.63 23.10 -4.08
CA VAL A 9 -14.57 24.09 -4.64
C VAL A 9 -14.71 23.83 -6.14
N ASN A 10 -15.93 23.63 -6.62
CA ASN A 10 -16.18 23.37 -8.04
C ASN A 10 -16.17 24.68 -8.87
N THR A 11 -16.34 24.56 -10.19
CA THR A 11 -16.34 25.71 -11.12
C THR A 11 -17.50 26.69 -10.90
N ALA A 12 -18.53 26.29 -10.16
CA ALA A 12 -19.64 27.16 -9.75
C ALA A 12 -19.41 27.83 -8.38
N GLY A 13 -18.24 27.66 -7.77
CA GLY A 13 -17.91 28.23 -6.46
C GLY A 13 -18.51 27.47 -5.26
N ALA A 14 -19.14 26.31 -5.49
CA ALA A 14 -19.72 25.52 -4.43
C ALA A 14 -18.70 24.53 -3.83
N THR A 15 -18.67 24.44 -2.49
CA THR A 15 -17.88 23.43 -1.78
C THR A 15 -18.53 22.05 -1.94
N VAL A 16 -17.80 21.12 -2.53
CA VAL A 16 -18.16 19.72 -2.64
C VAL A 16 -17.44 18.93 -1.56
N SER A 17 -18.20 18.30 -0.66
CA SER A 17 -17.66 17.35 0.31
C SER A 17 -17.38 16.00 -0.34
N LEU A 18 -16.23 15.41 0.00
CA LEU A 18 -15.84 14.05 -0.40
C LEU A 18 -16.00 13.03 0.74
N LEU A 19 -16.41 13.49 1.93
CA LEU A 19 -16.65 12.65 3.09
C LEU A 19 -17.96 11.85 2.92
N GLY A 20 -17.98 10.62 3.44
CA GLY A 20 -19.18 9.78 3.51
C GLY A 20 -19.53 8.96 2.25
N GLY A 21 -18.81 9.11 1.14
CA GLY A 21 -19.13 8.45 -0.13
C GLY A 21 -17.99 7.67 -0.80
N ASP A 22 -17.04 7.10 -0.04
CA ASP A 22 -15.83 6.44 -0.58
C ASP A 22 -15.09 7.28 -1.65
N ASN A 23 -15.15 8.61 -1.50
CA ASN A 23 -14.74 9.55 -2.55
C ASN A 23 -13.53 10.41 -2.17
N ILE A 24 -12.91 10.15 -1.01
CA ILE A 24 -11.70 10.83 -0.56
C ILE A 24 -10.58 10.54 -1.57
N ARG A 25 -9.83 11.57 -1.97
CA ARG A 25 -8.73 11.44 -2.93
C ARG A 25 -7.39 11.57 -2.22
N SER A 26 -6.42 10.79 -2.67
CA SER A 26 -5.04 10.95 -2.24
C SER A 26 -4.46 12.22 -2.84
N PHE A 27 -3.80 13.03 -2.01
CA PHE A 27 -3.08 14.23 -2.40
C PHE A 27 -1.62 14.17 -1.90
N LYS A 28 -1.12 12.94 -1.79
CA LYS A 28 0.23 12.62 -1.31
C LYS A 28 1.34 13.09 -2.26
N TYR A 29 1.06 13.13 -3.55
CA TYR A 29 1.83 13.88 -4.53
C TYR A 29 0.93 15.00 -5.01
N LEU A 30 1.37 16.25 -4.84
CA LEU A 30 0.57 17.40 -5.22
C LEU A 30 0.57 17.50 -6.75
N PRO A 31 -0.56 17.87 -7.38
CA PRO A 31 -0.55 18.23 -8.79
C PRO A 31 0.51 19.30 -9.05
N ASP A 32 1.30 19.10 -10.10
CA ASP A 32 2.19 20.12 -10.63
C ASP A 32 1.36 21.34 -11.05
N PRO A 33 1.56 22.53 -10.45
CA PRO A 33 0.80 23.73 -10.80
C PRO A 33 0.98 24.18 -12.25
N GLY A 34 2.08 23.78 -12.90
CA GLY A 34 2.37 24.08 -14.30
C GLY A 34 1.84 23.04 -15.29
N ALA A 35 1.23 21.95 -14.80
CA ALA A 35 0.71 20.88 -15.65
C ALA A 35 -0.43 21.35 -16.57
N VAL A 36 -0.44 20.86 -17.81
CA VAL A 36 -1.54 21.08 -18.78
C VAL A 36 -2.18 19.73 -19.11
N GLY A 37 -3.48 19.61 -18.84
CA GLY A 37 -4.20 18.36 -19.07
C GLY A 37 -3.68 17.22 -18.19
N ALA A 38 -3.38 16.07 -18.81
CA ALA A 38 -2.86 14.89 -18.12
C ALA A 38 -1.32 14.88 -17.96
N SER A 39 -0.62 15.89 -18.50
CA SER A 39 0.84 15.98 -18.47
C SER A 39 1.31 16.63 -17.17
N HIS A 40 1.69 15.81 -16.19
CA HIS A 40 2.26 16.25 -14.91
C HIS A 40 3.77 15.98 -14.87
N GLY A 41 4.56 16.92 -14.34
CA GLY A 41 6.00 16.77 -14.15
C GLY A 41 6.43 16.07 -12.85
N ASN A 42 5.50 15.43 -12.13
CA ASN A 42 5.82 14.77 -10.85
C ASN A 42 6.46 13.40 -11.08
N ASP A 43 7.54 13.12 -10.36
CA ASP A 43 8.09 11.77 -10.28
C ASP A 43 7.17 10.85 -9.46
N ILE A 44 7.04 9.60 -9.92
CA ILE A 44 6.40 8.52 -9.18
C ILE A 44 7.49 7.67 -8.54
N PRO A 45 7.58 7.59 -7.20
CA PRO A 45 8.60 6.79 -6.56
C PRO A 45 8.26 5.30 -6.70
N GLU A 46 9.13 4.57 -7.38
CA GLU A 46 9.10 3.10 -7.43
C GLU A 46 9.70 2.49 -6.16
N ILE A 47 10.81 3.06 -5.69
CA ILE A 47 11.49 2.69 -4.45
C ILE A 47 12.00 3.97 -3.78
N ARG A 48 11.85 4.06 -2.46
CA ARG A 48 12.42 5.16 -1.67
C ARG A 48 12.87 4.67 -0.30
N PHE A 49 13.65 5.49 0.40
CA PHE A 49 14.35 5.07 1.59
C PHE A 49 13.46 4.47 2.70
N ALA A 50 12.22 4.95 2.87
CA ALA A 50 11.29 4.35 3.84
C ALA A 50 10.96 2.88 3.52
N ASP A 51 10.92 2.50 2.24
CA ASP A 51 10.70 1.10 1.82
C ASP A 51 11.86 0.23 2.26
N ILE A 52 13.09 0.71 2.08
CA ILE A 52 14.31 0.04 2.55
C ILE A 52 14.30 -0.15 4.07
N LEU A 53 13.90 0.89 4.83
CA LEU A 53 13.81 0.82 6.29
C LEU A 53 12.78 -0.23 6.75
N LEU A 54 11.57 -0.21 6.17
CA LEU A 54 10.50 -1.12 6.55
C LEU A 54 10.74 -2.55 6.05
N ALA A 55 11.36 -2.74 4.88
CA ALA A 55 11.77 -4.04 4.38
C ALA A 55 12.87 -4.66 5.26
N HIS A 56 13.83 -3.85 5.74
CA HIS A 56 14.85 -4.33 6.66
C HIS A 56 14.26 -4.68 8.03
N ALA A 57 13.35 -3.86 8.58
CA ALA A 57 12.64 -4.17 9.82
C ALA A 57 11.86 -5.48 9.71
N GLU A 58 11.22 -5.70 8.56
CA GLU A 58 10.52 -6.94 8.26
C GLU A 58 11.46 -8.13 8.21
N ALA A 59 12.56 -8.05 7.46
CA ALA A 59 13.54 -9.13 7.37
C ALA A 59 14.09 -9.53 8.76
N LEU A 60 14.39 -8.54 9.60
CA LEU A 60 14.83 -8.79 10.99
C LEU A 60 13.77 -9.54 11.79
N ASN A 61 12.50 -9.12 11.68
CA ASN A 61 11.39 -9.80 12.34
C ASN A 61 11.19 -11.23 11.81
N GLU A 62 11.29 -11.44 10.50
CA GLU A 62 11.13 -12.76 9.90
C GLU A 62 12.25 -13.73 10.30
N LEU A 63 13.48 -13.25 10.42
CA LEU A 63 14.62 -14.07 10.84
C LEU A 63 14.52 -14.42 12.33
N ASN A 64 14.41 -13.42 13.20
CA ASN A 64 14.67 -13.59 14.63
C ASN A 64 13.48 -13.23 15.54
N GLY A 65 12.38 -12.73 14.98
CA GLY A 65 11.28 -12.14 15.73
C GLY A 65 11.53 -10.67 16.12
N PRO A 66 10.66 -10.09 16.95
CA PRO A 66 10.74 -8.68 17.33
C PRO A 66 12.08 -8.36 18.00
N SER A 67 12.72 -7.28 17.56
CA SER A 67 13.99 -6.81 18.11
C SER A 67 14.03 -5.29 18.15
N GLN A 68 14.87 -4.73 19.02
CA GLN A 68 15.04 -3.28 19.13
C GLN A 68 15.47 -2.67 17.78
N ALA A 69 16.35 -3.36 17.04
CA ALA A 69 16.78 -2.93 15.72
C ALA A 69 15.61 -2.81 14.71
N ALA A 70 14.67 -3.75 14.71
CA ALA A 70 13.48 -3.67 13.86
C ALA A 70 12.57 -2.50 14.28
N ILE A 71 12.37 -2.31 15.58
CA ILE A 71 11.56 -1.21 16.13
C ILE A 71 12.18 0.15 15.79
N ASP A 72 13.49 0.30 15.91
CA ASP A 72 14.18 1.56 15.60
C ASP A 72 14.04 1.94 14.13
N LEU A 73 14.13 0.96 13.21
CA LEU A 73 13.91 1.19 11.78
C LEU A 73 12.48 1.67 11.48
N ILE A 74 11.46 1.07 12.11
CA ILE A 74 10.07 1.50 11.99
C ILE A 74 9.91 2.91 12.57
N ASN A 75 10.50 3.17 13.74
CA ASN A 75 10.41 4.46 14.43
C ASN A 75 11.06 5.60 13.64
N ARG A 76 12.06 5.34 12.79
CA ARG A 76 12.57 6.37 11.86
C ARG A 76 11.49 6.88 10.89
N VAL A 77 10.64 5.99 10.40
CA VAL A 77 9.52 6.36 9.52
C VAL A 77 8.45 7.11 10.31
N ARG A 78 8.08 6.59 11.48
CA ARG A 78 7.05 7.16 12.36
C ARG A 78 7.41 8.54 12.90
N THR A 79 8.65 8.73 13.33
CA THR A 79 9.18 10.04 13.77
C THR A 79 9.08 11.08 12.66
N ARG A 80 9.47 10.73 11.42
CA ARG A 80 9.33 11.63 10.26
C ARG A 80 7.86 11.94 9.97
N ALA A 81 6.98 10.96 10.12
CA ALA A 81 5.53 11.13 9.94
C ALA A 81 4.85 11.91 11.09
N GLY A 82 5.54 12.18 12.20
CA GLY A 82 4.99 12.89 13.35
C GLY A 82 3.96 12.08 14.14
N VAL A 83 4.04 10.75 14.11
CA VAL A 83 3.17 9.84 14.88
C VAL A 83 3.93 9.20 16.04
N SER A 84 3.20 8.71 17.05
CA SER A 84 3.79 8.11 18.26
C SER A 84 4.79 7.01 17.93
N ILE A 85 5.94 6.97 18.59
CA ILE A 85 6.90 5.88 18.44
C ILE A 85 6.38 4.58 19.07
N LEU A 86 6.90 3.45 18.62
CA LEU A 86 6.62 2.11 19.12
C LEU A 86 7.64 1.69 20.18
N ALA A 87 7.21 0.87 21.14
CA ALA A 87 8.11 0.20 22.07
C ALA A 87 8.16 -1.31 21.77
N LEU A 88 9.33 -1.92 21.93
CA LEU A 88 9.51 -3.36 21.69
C LEU A 88 8.58 -4.22 22.56
N VAL A 89 8.30 -3.78 23.79
CA VAL A 89 7.43 -4.48 24.74
C VAL A 89 5.99 -4.68 24.22
N ASP A 90 5.55 -3.86 23.25
CA ASP A 90 4.21 -3.95 22.65
C ASP A 90 4.09 -5.12 21.66
N PHE A 91 5.21 -5.77 21.30
CA PHE A 91 5.28 -6.82 20.29
C PHE A 91 5.87 -8.12 20.86
N PRO A 92 5.06 -8.90 21.59
CA PRO A 92 5.53 -10.14 22.22
C PRO A 92 5.72 -11.31 21.22
N SER A 93 5.37 -11.13 19.95
CA SER A 93 5.52 -12.20 18.94
C SER A 93 5.86 -11.67 17.55
N LYS A 94 6.50 -12.54 16.77
CA LYS A 94 6.82 -12.31 15.35
C LYS A 94 5.60 -11.92 14.54
N ASP A 95 4.47 -12.60 14.77
CA ASP A 95 3.24 -12.39 14.02
C ASP A 95 2.62 -11.01 14.31
N LEU A 96 2.68 -10.55 15.57
CA LEU A 96 2.17 -9.23 15.95
C LEU A 96 3.00 -8.10 15.33
N LEU A 97 4.34 -8.22 15.34
CA LEU A 97 5.17 -7.22 14.67
C LEU A 97 5.02 -7.28 13.14
N ARG A 98 4.88 -8.47 12.54
CA ARG A 98 4.62 -8.62 11.10
C ARG A 98 3.33 -7.92 10.70
N ASP A 99 2.24 -8.16 11.44
CA ASP A 99 0.94 -7.53 11.18
C ASP A 99 1.01 -6.00 11.38
N HIS A 100 1.83 -5.51 12.31
CA HIS A 100 2.06 -4.08 12.46
C HIS A 100 2.87 -3.50 11.31
N ILE A 101 3.96 -4.15 10.88
CA ILE A 101 4.74 -3.71 9.72
C ILE A 101 3.86 -3.63 8.47
N LEU A 102 2.95 -4.60 8.25
CA LEU A 102 2.00 -4.55 7.14
C LEU A 102 1.05 -3.34 7.20
N LYS A 103 0.63 -2.94 8.42
CA LYS A 103 -0.18 -1.72 8.62
C LYS A 103 0.66 -0.47 8.37
N GLU A 104 1.87 -0.42 8.93
CA GLU A 104 2.80 0.69 8.76
C GLU A 104 3.10 0.94 7.28
N ARG A 105 3.43 -0.12 6.52
CA ARG A 105 3.60 -0.06 5.06
C ARG A 105 2.34 0.41 4.34
N GLY A 106 1.16 -0.03 4.79
CA GLY A 106 -0.12 0.40 4.24
C GLY A 106 -0.39 1.90 4.41
N TRP A 107 -0.01 2.48 5.55
CA TRP A 107 -0.10 3.92 5.80
C TRP A 107 0.97 4.68 5.05
N GLU A 108 2.23 4.24 5.20
CA GLU A 108 3.40 4.90 4.65
C GLU A 108 3.41 4.94 3.13
N PHE A 109 2.93 3.88 2.45
CA PHE A 109 2.94 3.74 0.98
C PHE A 109 1.55 3.85 0.35
N PHE A 110 0.58 4.44 1.04
CA PHE A 110 -0.71 4.74 0.44
C PHE A 110 -0.52 5.53 -0.87
N SER A 111 -1.15 5.05 -1.96
CA SER A 111 -1.04 5.59 -3.33
C SER A 111 0.34 5.46 -4.01
N GLU A 112 1.17 4.50 -3.61
CA GLU A 112 2.48 4.21 -4.23
C GLU A 112 2.55 2.77 -4.80
N GLY A 113 1.44 2.13 -5.13
CA GLY A 113 1.44 0.80 -5.80
C GLY A 113 1.85 -0.42 -4.95
N HIS A 114 2.40 -0.25 -3.75
CA HIS A 114 2.93 -1.37 -2.94
C HIS A 114 1.86 -2.32 -2.36
N ARG A 115 0.63 -1.84 -2.09
CA ARG A 115 -0.32 -2.56 -1.22
C ARG A 115 -0.68 -3.95 -1.70
N ARG A 116 -0.83 -4.18 -3.01
CA ARG A 116 -1.16 -5.50 -3.56
C ARG A 116 -0.04 -6.49 -3.28
N LEU A 117 1.20 -6.12 -3.60
CA LEU A 117 2.38 -6.96 -3.42
C LEU A 117 2.62 -7.27 -1.94
N ASP A 118 2.48 -6.27 -1.07
CA ASP A 118 2.60 -6.45 0.38
C ASP A 118 1.59 -7.45 0.95
N LEU A 119 0.33 -7.35 0.51
CA LEU A 119 -0.70 -8.28 0.94
C LEU A 119 -0.47 -9.70 0.41
N LEU A 120 0.09 -9.85 -0.79
CA LEU A 120 0.38 -11.17 -1.37
C LEU A 120 1.52 -11.86 -0.64
N ARG A 121 2.68 -11.20 -0.53
CA ARG A 121 3.86 -11.78 0.12
C ARG A 121 3.64 -12.12 1.60
N MET A 122 2.70 -11.44 2.26
CA MET A 122 2.32 -11.73 3.64
C MET A 122 1.09 -12.64 3.77
N ASN A 123 0.57 -13.22 2.69
CA ASN A 123 -0.60 -14.11 2.68
C ASN A 123 -1.88 -13.48 3.27
N LYS A 124 -2.05 -12.17 3.09
CA LYS A 124 -3.18 -11.38 3.60
C LYS A 124 -4.15 -10.92 2.49
N PHE A 125 -3.81 -11.07 1.21
CA PHE A 125 -4.59 -10.52 0.09
C PHE A 125 -6.02 -11.07 0.04
N ILE A 126 -6.18 -12.40 -0.01
CA ILE A 126 -7.49 -13.05 -0.08
C ILE A 126 -8.31 -12.80 1.19
N SER A 127 -7.72 -13.05 2.37
CA SER A 127 -8.41 -12.88 3.65
C SER A 127 -8.87 -11.42 3.88
N ASN A 128 -8.07 -10.42 3.52
CA ASN A 128 -8.47 -9.01 3.60
C ASN A 128 -9.56 -8.64 2.59
N ALA A 129 -9.58 -9.26 1.41
CA ALA A 129 -10.64 -9.04 0.44
C ALA A 129 -11.97 -9.64 0.92
N VAL A 130 -11.95 -10.88 1.41
CA VAL A 130 -13.11 -11.56 2.00
C VAL A 130 -13.65 -10.79 3.21
N ALA A 131 -12.78 -10.32 4.11
CA ALA A 131 -13.18 -9.51 5.27
C ALA A 131 -13.88 -8.20 4.88
N ARG A 132 -13.65 -7.68 3.66
CA ARG A 132 -14.34 -6.51 3.09
C ARG A 132 -15.58 -6.89 2.26
N GLY A 133 -16.07 -8.12 2.39
CA GLY A 133 -17.24 -8.63 1.65
C GLY A 133 -17.00 -8.85 0.15
N LYS A 134 -15.74 -8.96 -0.29
CA LYS A 134 -15.43 -9.25 -1.70
C LYS A 134 -15.37 -10.76 -1.93
N ASN A 135 -15.90 -11.22 -3.05
CA ASN A 135 -15.85 -12.63 -3.47
C ASN A 135 -14.45 -13.00 -3.99
N ALA A 136 -13.43 -12.95 -3.12
CA ALA A 136 -12.07 -13.32 -3.48
C ALA A 136 -11.86 -14.83 -3.41
N LYS A 137 -11.25 -15.41 -4.45
CA LYS A 137 -10.94 -16.84 -4.55
C LYS A 137 -9.42 -17.05 -4.48
N PRO A 138 -8.93 -18.25 -4.11
CA PRO A 138 -7.49 -18.52 -4.00
C PRO A 138 -6.68 -18.14 -5.25
N HIS A 139 -7.21 -18.33 -6.45
CA HIS A 139 -6.50 -18.02 -7.71
C HIS A 139 -6.37 -16.52 -8.01
N HIS A 140 -7.14 -15.64 -7.35
CA HIS A 140 -7.05 -14.17 -7.54
C HIS A 140 -5.71 -13.55 -7.07
N VAL A 141 -4.79 -14.36 -6.54
CA VAL A 141 -3.41 -13.95 -6.28
C VAL A 141 -2.61 -13.70 -7.56
N LEU A 142 -3.03 -14.28 -8.68
CA LEU A 142 -2.51 -14.04 -10.03
C LEU A 142 -3.54 -13.25 -10.87
N PHE A 143 -3.08 -12.69 -11.98
CA PHE A 143 -3.96 -12.16 -13.03
C PHE A 143 -4.15 -13.20 -14.12
N PRO A 144 -5.29 -13.21 -14.86
CA PRO A 144 -5.40 -14.03 -16.05
C PRO A 144 -4.38 -13.56 -17.10
N ILE A 145 -3.81 -14.51 -17.84
CA ILE A 145 -3.11 -14.20 -19.09
C ILE A 145 -4.17 -13.67 -20.07
N PRO A 146 -3.94 -12.52 -20.74
CA PRO A 146 -4.90 -11.96 -21.70
C PRO A 146 -5.29 -12.98 -22.79
N GLN A 147 -6.57 -13.02 -23.16
CA GLN A 147 -7.08 -14.00 -24.13
C GLN A 147 -6.40 -13.89 -25.49
N GLU A 148 -6.12 -12.67 -25.95
CA GLU A 148 -5.40 -12.43 -27.22
C GLU A 148 -4.00 -13.07 -27.22
N VAL A 149 -3.36 -13.15 -26.05
CA VAL A 149 -2.05 -13.78 -25.89
C VAL A 149 -2.20 -15.31 -25.92
N MET A 150 -3.21 -15.84 -25.21
CA MET A 150 -3.54 -17.27 -25.24
C MET A 150 -3.87 -17.78 -26.66
N ASP A 151 -4.63 -16.99 -27.44
CA ASP A 151 -5.02 -17.35 -28.80
C ASP A 151 -3.82 -17.31 -29.78
N SER A 152 -2.76 -16.56 -29.43
CA SER A 152 -1.59 -16.36 -30.29
C SER A 152 -0.54 -17.48 -30.19
N ASP A 153 -0.50 -18.22 -29.07
CA ASP A 153 0.48 -19.28 -28.83
C ASP A 153 -0.17 -20.47 -28.11
N PRO A 154 -0.36 -21.62 -28.81
CA PRO A 154 -0.99 -22.81 -28.24
C PRO A 154 -0.15 -23.50 -27.15
N LEU A 155 1.10 -23.10 -26.93
CA LEU A 155 1.94 -23.61 -25.84
C LEU A 155 1.69 -22.90 -24.50
N LEU A 156 0.94 -21.79 -24.50
CA LEU A 156 0.62 -21.08 -23.27
C LEU A 156 -0.47 -21.81 -22.47
N GLU A 157 -0.22 -21.94 -21.18
CA GLU A 157 -1.19 -22.47 -20.21
C GLU A 157 -1.71 -21.33 -19.34
N GLN A 158 -3.03 -21.27 -19.17
CA GLN A 158 -3.67 -20.27 -18.33
C GLN A 158 -3.38 -20.52 -16.84
N ASN A 159 -3.33 -19.44 -16.05
CA ASN A 159 -3.26 -19.53 -14.60
C ASN A 159 -4.49 -20.28 -14.05
N ALA A 160 -4.25 -21.32 -13.24
CA ALA A 160 -5.31 -22.18 -12.73
C ALA A 160 -6.47 -21.38 -12.09
N GLY A 161 -7.68 -21.59 -12.59
CA GLY A 161 -8.90 -20.92 -12.13
C GLY A 161 -9.35 -19.73 -12.97
N TYR A 162 -8.60 -19.37 -14.01
CA TYR A 162 -8.98 -18.41 -15.05
C TYR A 162 -9.31 -19.09 -16.38
#